data_AF-A0A522QER0-F1
#
_entry.id   AF-A0A522QER0-F1
#
_cell.length_a   1.000
_cell.length_b   1.000
_cell.length_c   1.000
_cell.angle_alpha   90.00
_cell.angle_beta   90.00
_cell.angle_gamma   90.00
#
_symmetry.space_group_name_H-M   'P 1'
#
loop_
_entity.id
_entity.type
_entity.pdbx_description
1 polymer ?
#
loop_
_entity_poly.entity_id
_entity_poly.type
_entity_poly.pdbx_seq_one_letter_code
_entity_poly.pdbx_strand_id
1 'polypeptide(L)'
;MNTSALSEQYRCAYCGGEISGERVAAALTRGRKPTYCSGHHRAAQNNALSYLRRHGRENPHVRIDRRSMAFHRLIATKIETNPGIVARARDNIDRWSSQGSQEAYLDEWRRILSGDPREIAQFLRSSGQRATRLRQSSPFTGVLSREERAAIMRAYR
;
A
#
# COMPACT_ATOMS: atom_id res chain seq x y z
N MET A 1 7.06 -5.56 -7.82
CA MET A 1 7.61 -5.65 -9.19
C MET A 1 6.44 -5.94 -10.12
N ASN A 2 6.22 -5.09 -11.12
CA ASN A 2 5.11 -5.28 -12.06
C ASN A 2 5.40 -6.53 -12.91
N THR A 3 4.52 -7.52 -12.87
CA THR A 3 4.71 -8.81 -13.55
C THR A 3 4.73 -8.68 -15.07
N SER A 4 4.14 -7.62 -15.63
CA SER A 4 4.18 -7.33 -17.07
C SER A 4 5.59 -7.05 -17.60
N ALA A 5 6.51 -6.56 -16.77
CA ALA A 5 7.90 -6.31 -17.17
C ALA A 5 8.76 -7.59 -17.21
N LEU A 6 8.28 -8.70 -16.65
CA LEU A 6 9.02 -9.97 -16.60
C LEU A 6 8.89 -10.76 -17.92
N SER A 7 7.79 -10.57 -18.66
CA SER A 7 7.53 -11.21 -19.96
C SER A 7 8.07 -10.42 -21.15
N GLU A 8 8.56 -9.20 -20.96
CA GLU A 8 9.12 -8.38 -22.04
C GLU A 8 10.54 -8.84 -22.41
N GLN A 9 10.75 -9.04 -23.71
CA GLN A 9 12.08 -9.26 -24.29
C GLN A 9 12.62 -7.91 -24.78
N TYR A 10 13.77 -7.49 -24.26
CA TYR A 10 14.39 -6.23 -24.63
C TYR A 10 15.52 -6.49 -25.64
N ARG A 11 15.40 -5.90 -26.84
CA ARG A 11 16.36 -6.03 -27.93
C ARG A 11 17.38 -4.89 -27.93
N CYS A 12 18.66 -5.21 -28.07
CA CYS A 12 19.69 -4.20 -28.31
C CYS A 12 19.52 -3.58 -29.71
N ALA A 13 19.34 -2.27 -29.80
CA ALA A 13 19.16 -1.56 -31.07
C ALA A 13 20.42 -1.58 -31.97
N TYR A 14 21.59 -1.95 -31.43
CA TYR A 14 22.87 -1.91 -32.17
C TYR A 14 23.30 -3.29 -32.71
N CYS A 15 23.10 -4.37 -31.97
CA CYS A 15 23.51 -5.72 -32.41
C CYS A 15 22.35 -6.72 -32.52
N GLY A 16 21.14 -6.34 -32.11
CA GLY A 16 19.97 -7.20 -32.15
C GLY A 16 19.87 -8.27 -31.06
N GLY A 17 20.81 -8.34 -30.11
CA GLY A 17 20.76 -9.31 -29.01
C GLY A 17 19.57 -9.12 -28.06
N GLU A 18 18.96 -10.21 -27.61
CA GLU A 18 17.74 -10.24 -26.78
C GLU A 18 18.02 -10.55 -25.31
N ILE A 19 17.24 -9.94 -24.41
CA ILE A 19 17.31 -10.19 -22.96
C ILE A 19 15.90 -10.35 -22.41
N SER A 20 15.66 -11.39 -21.61
CA SER A 20 14.41 -11.55 -20.85
C SER A 20 14.34 -10.61 -19.65
N GLY A 21 13.14 -10.07 -19.37
CA GLY A 21 12.88 -9.22 -18.20
C GLY A 21 13.29 -9.85 -16.87
N GLU A 22 13.22 -11.18 -16.75
CA GLU A 22 13.70 -11.93 -15.58
C GLU A 22 15.19 -11.75 -15.28
N ARG A 23 16.05 -11.79 -16.31
CA ARG A 23 17.50 -11.61 -16.13
C ARG A 23 17.84 -10.18 -15.73
N VAL A 24 17.09 -9.20 -16.25
CA VAL A 24 17.24 -7.79 -15.86
C VAL A 24 16.86 -7.60 -14.40
N ALA A 25 15.72 -8.14 -13.98
CA ALA A 25 15.27 -8.08 -12.59
C ALA A 25 16.28 -8.73 -11.63
N ALA A 26 16.82 -9.91 -11.97
CA ALA A 26 17.78 -10.62 -11.13
C ALA A 26 19.11 -9.87 -10.92
N ALA A 27 19.60 -9.14 -11.93
CA ALA A 27 20.81 -8.33 -11.80
C ALA A 27 20.60 -7.11 -10.90
N LEU A 28 19.47 -6.40 -11.08
CA LEU A 28 19.12 -5.22 -10.29
C LEU A 28 18.90 -5.56 -8.82
N THR A 29 18.25 -6.69 -8.51
CA THR A 29 18.08 -7.17 -7.13
C THR A 29 19.41 -7.38 -6.41
N ARG A 30 20.47 -7.71 -7.16
CA ARG A 30 21.83 -7.93 -6.62
C ARG A 30 22.69 -6.66 -6.63
N GLY A 31 22.10 -5.49 -6.95
CA GLY A 31 22.83 -4.23 -7.10
C GLY A 31 23.85 -4.23 -8.25
N ARG A 32 23.76 -5.22 -9.15
CA ARG A 32 24.66 -5.37 -10.28
C ARG A 32 23.99 -4.83 -11.53
N LYS A 33 24.78 -4.25 -12.41
CA LYS A 33 24.31 -3.96 -13.77
C LYS A 33 24.11 -5.31 -14.49
N PRO A 34 22.99 -5.54 -15.21
CA PRO A 34 22.89 -6.68 -16.10
C PRO A 34 24.00 -6.53 -17.15
N THR A 35 25.08 -7.28 -17.02
CA THR A 35 26.24 -7.20 -17.91
C THR A 35 26.12 -8.28 -18.97
N TYR A 36 25.97 -7.92 -20.25
CA TYR A 36 26.45 -8.76 -21.34
C TYR A 36 27.01 -7.97 -22.52
N CYS A 37 28.14 -8.48 -23.00
CA CYS A 37 28.95 -8.18 -24.19
C CYS A 37 29.57 -6.76 -24.32
N SER A 38 30.89 -6.72 -24.09
CA SER A 38 31.90 -5.82 -24.67
C SER A 38 31.48 -4.38 -24.97
N GLY A 39 31.13 -3.60 -23.93
CA GLY A 39 31.23 -2.13 -23.92
C GLY A 39 30.27 -1.33 -24.81
N HIS A 40 29.65 -1.93 -25.84
CA HIS A 40 28.83 -1.24 -26.85
C HIS A 40 27.33 -1.16 -26.53
N HIS A 41 26.85 -1.79 -25.46
CA HIS A 41 25.41 -1.88 -25.14
C HIS A 41 24.90 -0.83 -24.13
N ARG A 42 25.53 0.35 -24.07
CA ARG A 42 25.12 1.45 -23.17
C ARG A 42 23.68 1.94 -23.45
N ALA A 43 23.24 1.91 -24.71
CA ALA A 43 21.91 2.39 -25.11
C ALA A 43 20.77 1.48 -24.63
N ALA A 44 20.89 0.16 -24.77
CA ALA A 44 19.88 -0.80 -24.29
C ALA A 44 19.76 -0.77 -22.76
N GLN A 45 20.89 -0.65 -22.07
CA GLN A 45 20.94 -0.47 -20.62
C GLN A 45 20.28 0.84 -20.17
N ASN A 46 20.57 1.96 -20.85
CA ASN A 46 19.96 3.25 -20.54
C ASN A 46 18.46 3.23 -20.81
N ASN A 47 17.98 2.56 -21.85
CA ASN A 47 16.55 2.42 -22.14
C ASN A 47 15.84 1.61 -21.05
N ALA A 48 16.38 0.45 -20.65
CA ALA A 48 15.81 -0.36 -19.56
C ALA A 48 15.81 0.40 -18.21
N LEU A 49 16.91 1.08 -17.87
CA LEU A 49 16.99 1.91 -16.67
C LEU A 49 16.04 3.11 -16.72
N SER A 50 15.86 3.74 -17.88
CA SER A 50 14.94 4.87 -18.07
C SER A 50 13.48 4.42 -17.97
N TYR A 51 13.15 3.27 -18.57
CA TYR A 51 11.83 2.64 -18.45
C TYR A 51 11.52 2.31 -16.99
N LEU A 52 12.43 1.67 -16.26
CA LEU A 52 12.24 1.36 -14.84
C LEU A 52 12.21 2.61 -13.95
N ARG A 53 12.95 3.68 -14.28
CA ARG A 53 12.83 4.97 -13.56
C ARG A 53 11.49 5.67 -13.81
N ARG A 54 10.94 5.52 -15.01
CA ARG A 54 9.68 6.15 -15.44
C ARG A 54 8.45 5.35 -14.98
N HIS A 55 8.52 4.02 -15.03
CA HIS A 55 7.40 3.10 -14.81
C HIS A 55 7.56 2.17 -13.59
N GLY A 56 8.76 2.11 -12.98
CA GLY A 56 9.02 1.31 -11.78
C GLY A 56 8.74 2.05 -10.46
N ARG A 57 8.29 3.31 -10.52
CA ARG A 57 7.78 4.01 -9.34
C ARG A 57 6.36 3.53 -9.06
N GLU A 58 6.16 2.96 -7.87
CA GLU A 58 4.83 2.54 -7.42
C GLU A 58 3.85 3.72 -7.47
N ASN A 59 2.67 3.47 -8.03
CA ASN A 59 1.59 4.45 -8.09
C ASN A 59 1.35 5.03 -6.68
N PRO A 60 1.41 6.37 -6.51
CA PRO A 60 1.18 7.01 -5.22
C PRO A 60 -0.11 6.58 -4.51
N HIS A 61 -1.19 6.33 -5.25
CA HIS A 61 -2.46 5.84 -4.70
C HIS A 61 -2.32 4.44 -4.08
N VAL A 62 -1.63 3.53 -4.79
CA VAL A 62 -1.38 2.17 -4.29
C VAL A 62 -0.53 2.20 -3.00
N ARG A 63 0.47 3.09 -2.94
CA ARG A 63 1.28 3.28 -1.73
C ARG A 63 0.45 3.82 -0.57
N ILE A 64 -0.40 4.81 -0.83
CA ILE A 64 -1.31 5.38 0.17
C ILE A 64 -2.27 4.30 0.70
N ASP A 65 -2.83 3.47 -0.17
CA ASP A 65 -3.77 2.40 0.20
C ASP A 65 -3.08 1.34 1.06
N ARG A 66 -1.87 0.91 0.69
CA ARG A 66 -1.08 -0.03 1.49
C ARG A 66 -0.74 0.52 2.87
N ARG A 67 -0.38 1.80 2.94
CA ARG A 67 -0.12 2.49 4.21
C ARG A 67 -1.39 2.59 5.06
N SER A 68 -2.52 2.92 4.45
CA SER A 68 -3.82 2.95 5.13
C SER A 68 -4.20 1.58 5.68
N MET A 69 -4.01 0.51 4.89
CA MET A 69 -4.19 -0.87 5.32
C MET A 69 -3.27 -1.22 6.49
N ALA A 70 -2.01 -0.79 6.49
CA ALA A 70 -1.07 -1.05 7.58
C ALA A 70 -1.54 -0.43 8.90
N PHE A 71 -2.04 0.80 8.89
CA PHE A 71 -2.67 1.41 10.07
C PHE A 71 -3.83 0.55 10.59
N HIS A 72 -4.74 0.15 9.70
CA HIS A 72 -5.93 -0.61 10.07
C HIS A 72 -5.61 -2.00 10.62
N ARG A 73 -4.57 -2.67 10.10
CA ARG A 73 -4.08 -3.95 10.64
C ARG A 73 -3.55 -3.81 12.06
N LEU A 74 -2.77 -2.75 12.34
CA LEU A 74 -2.26 -2.51 13.69
C LEU A 74 -3.40 -2.19 14.67
N ILE A 75 -4.38 -1.38 14.25
CA ILE A 75 -5.57 -1.09 15.04
C ILE A 75 -6.36 -2.37 15.32
N ALA A 76 -6.57 -3.23 14.32
CA ALA A 76 -7.25 -4.50 14.49
C ALA A 76 -6.57 -5.40 15.53
N THR A 77 -5.24 -5.51 15.48
CA THR A 77 -4.46 -6.23 16.49
C THR A 77 -4.63 -5.63 17.89
N LYS A 78 -4.66 -4.31 18.00
CA LYS A 78 -4.90 -3.66 19.30
C LYS A 78 -6.31 -3.91 19.83
N ILE A 79 -7.34 -3.90 18.97
CA ILE A 79 -8.73 -4.18 19.36
C ILE A 79 -8.86 -5.58 19.95
N GLU A 80 -8.19 -6.58 19.37
CA GLU A 80 -8.21 -7.96 19.88
C GLU A 80 -7.63 -8.07 21.30
N THR A 81 -6.63 -7.24 21.63
CA THR A 81 -6.03 -7.19 22.98
C THR A 81 -6.74 -6.24 23.94
N ASN A 82 -7.39 -5.21 23.41
CA ASN A 82 -8.05 -4.15 24.18
C ASN A 82 -9.33 -3.70 23.45
N PRO A 83 -10.47 -4.38 23.70
CA PRO A 83 -11.76 -4.04 23.13
C PRO A 83 -12.23 -2.60 23.43
N GLY A 84 -11.72 -1.97 24.50
CA GLY A 84 -12.06 -0.59 24.86
C GLY A 84 -11.70 0.46 23.80
N ILE A 85 -10.83 0.12 22.85
CA ILE A 85 -10.52 0.97 21.68
C ILE A 85 -11.76 1.23 20.83
N VAL A 86 -12.69 0.27 20.76
CA VAL A 86 -13.95 0.42 19.99
C VAL A 86 -14.79 1.55 20.57
N ALA A 87 -14.82 1.73 21.89
CA ALA A 87 -15.54 2.83 22.54
C ALA A 87 -15.05 4.19 22.05
N ARG A 88 -13.72 4.40 21.99
CA ARG A 88 -13.14 5.64 21.46
C ARG A 88 -13.52 5.90 20.00
N ALA A 89 -13.63 4.84 19.19
CA ALA A 89 -14.07 4.98 17.80
C ALA A 89 -15.56 5.38 17.71
N ARG A 90 -16.41 4.87 18.61
CA ARG A 90 -17.81 5.27 18.71
C ARG A 90 -17.93 6.75 19.13
N ASP A 91 -17.18 7.17 20.14
CA ASP A 91 -17.15 8.59 20.58
C ASP A 91 -16.72 9.53 19.44
N ASN A 92 -15.77 9.09 18.61
CA ASN A 92 -15.36 9.85 17.42
C ASN A 92 -16.50 10.02 16.42
N ILE A 93 -17.26 8.95 16.13
CA ILE A 93 -18.41 8.99 15.23
C ILE A 93 -19.51 9.91 15.77
N ASP A 94 -19.81 9.83 17.07
CA ASP A 94 -20.85 10.65 17.69
C ASP A 94 -20.48 12.13 17.67
N ARG A 95 -19.22 12.44 17.99
CA ARG A 95 -18.69 13.79 17.88
C ARG A 95 -18.77 14.32 16.44
N TRP A 96 -18.32 13.58 15.44
CA TRP A 96 -18.37 14.03 14.04
C TRP A 96 -19.79 14.24 13.56
N SER A 97 -20.71 13.38 13.98
CA SER A 97 -22.13 13.50 13.63
C SER A 97 -22.80 14.71 14.27
N SER A 98 -22.33 15.16 15.43
CA SER A 98 -22.81 16.40 16.07
C SER A 98 -22.29 17.67 15.40
N GLN A 99 -21.22 17.58 14.60
CA GLN A 99 -20.50 18.72 14.03
C GLN A 99 -20.88 19.04 12.57
N GLY A 100 -21.73 18.25 11.92
CA GLY A 100 -22.06 18.44 10.51
C GLY A 100 -23.01 17.40 9.91
N SER A 101 -23.19 17.47 8.60
CA SER A 101 -24.17 16.69 7.82
C SER A 101 -24.14 15.19 8.07
N GLN A 102 -25.31 14.55 8.02
CA GLN A 102 -25.48 13.09 8.01
C GLN A 102 -24.86 12.49 6.75
N GLU A 103 -23.56 12.20 6.80
CA GLU A 103 -22.87 11.51 5.73
C GLU A 103 -23.09 10.00 5.83
N ALA A 104 -23.40 9.34 4.70
CA ALA A 104 -23.73 7.91 4.66
C ALA A 104 -22.62 7.01 5.26
N TYR A 105 -21.35 7.45 5.22
CA TYR A 105 -20.26 6.69 5.82
C TYR A 105 -20.34 6.65 7.36
N LEU A 106 -20.92 7.66 8.01
CA LEU A 106 -21.06 7.70 9.47
C LEU A 106 -21.99 6.58 9.93
N ASP A 107 -23.12 6.41 9.26
CA ASP A 107 -24.08 5.35 9.57
C ASP A 107 -23.56 3.96 9.21
N GLU A 108 -22.77 3.83 8.15
CA GLU A 108 -22.07 2.59 7.86
C GLU A 108 -21.07 2.23 8.96
N TRP A 109 -20.30 3.20 9.45
CA TRP A 109 -19.37 2.99 10.55
C TRP A 109 -20.09 2.67 11.85
N ARG A 110 -21.21 3.33 12.18
CA ARG A 110 -22.04 2.97 13.35
C ARG A 110 -22.45 1.51 13.31
N ARG A 111 -22.97 1.05 12.17
CA ARG A 111 -23.38 -0.36 11.97
C ARG A 111 -22.23 -1.35 12.09
N ILE A 112 -21.03 -0.98 11.66
CA ILE A 112 -19.84 -1.82 11.85
C ILE A 112 -19.43 -1.84 13.33
N LEU A 113 -19.38 -0.67 13.96
CA LEU A 113 -18.93 -0.50 15.34
C LEU A 113 -19.92 -1.05 16.36
N SER A 114 -21.16 -1.36 16.00
CA SER A 114 -22.12 -2.06 16.87
C SER A 114 -21.88 -3.57 16.95
N GLY A 115 -21.02 -4.13 16.09
CA GLY A 115 -20.65 -5.55 16.11
C GLY A 115 -19.66 -5.91 17.22
N ASP A 116 -19.28 -7.19 17.26
CA ASP A 116 -18.28 -7.69 18.21
C ASP A 116 -16.87 -7.16 17.85
N PRO A 117 -16.01 -6.88 18.84
CA PRO A 117 -14.62 -6.45 18.60
C PRO A 117 -13.84 -7.33 17.61
N ARG A 118 -14.07 -8.66 17.58
CA ARG A 118 -13.42 -9.57 16.63
C ARG A 118 -13.91 -9.35 15.20
N GLU A 119 -15.20 -9.13 15.01
CA GLU A 119 -15.79 -8.83 13.70
C GLU A 119 -15.30 -7.48 13.17
N ILE A 120 -15.21 -6.49 14.06
CA ILE A 120 -14.64 -5.17 13.74
C ILE A 120 -13.18 -5.35 13.31
N ALA A 121 -12.36 -6.08 14.08
CA ALA A 121 -10.96 -6.35 13.74
C ALA A 121 -10.83 -7.07 12.38
N GLN A 122 -11.70 -8.04 12.09
CA GLN A 122 -11.74 -8.72 10.80
C GLN A 122 -12.09 -7.75 9.66
N PHE A 123 -13.09 -6.88 9.87
CA PHE A 123 -13.48 -5.85 8.90
C PHE A 123 -12.32 -4.90 8.58
N LEU A 124 -11.60 -4.42 9.60
CA LEU A 124 -10.45 -3.52 9.40
C LEU A 124 -9.34 -4.14 8.55
N ARG A 125 -9.16 -5.47 8.62
CA ARG A 125 -8.17 -6.21 7.82
C ARG A 125 -8.64 -6.55 6.40
N SER A 126 -9.92 -6.39 6.11
CA SER A 126 -10.50 -6.76 4.82
C SER A 126 -9.97 -5.90 3.67
N SER A 127 -9.58 -6.54 2.57
CA SER A 127 -9.24 -5.89 1.30
C SER A 127 -10.44 -5.65 0.40
N GLY A 128 -11.66 -5.97 0.85
CA GLY A 128 -12.89 -5.77 0.08
C GLY A 128 -13.17 -4.30 -0.22
N GLN A 129 -13.90 -4.04 -1.32
CA GLN A 129 -14.18 -2.68 -1.81
C GLN A 129 -14.81 -1.79 -0.73
N ARG A 130 -15.76 -2.33 0.04
CA ARG A 130 -16.41 -1.60 1.16
C ARG A 130 -15.41 -1.16 2.22
N ALA A 131 -14.53 -2.06 2.67
CA ALA A 131 -13.50 -1.73 3.66
C ALA A 131 -12.49 -0.72 3.11
N THR A 132 -12.06 -0.87 1.86
CA THR A 132 -11.15 0.07 1.19
C THR A 132 -11.74 1.48 1.12
N ARG A 133 -13.00 1.62 0.73
CA ARG A 133 -13.71 2.91 0.70
C ARG A 133 -13.78 3.51 2.10
N LEU A 134 -14.26 2.75 3.09
CA LEU A 134 -14.47 3.27 4.45
C LEU A 134 -13.17 3.64 5.17
N ARG A 135 -12.02 3.05 4.81
CA ARG A 135 -10.70 3.45 5.33
C ARG A 135 -10.37 4.94 5.10
N GLN A 136 -10.99 5.59 4.10
CA GLN A 136 -10.78 7.03 3.84
C GLN A 136 -11.37 7.92 4.96
N SER A 137 -12.36 7.41 5.71
CA SER A 137 -13.05 8.12 6.80
C SER A 137 -13.00 7.32 8.11
N SER A 138 -11.83 6.76 8.43
CA SER A 138 -11.65 5.85 9.57
C SER A 138 -11.86 6.53 10.94
N PRO A 139 -12.75 6.02 11.82
CA PRO A 139 -13.03 6.60 13.14
C PRO A 139 -11.98 6.27 14.21
N PHE A 140 -10.89 5.59 13.86
CA PHE A 140 -9.85 5.18 14.81
C PHE A 140 -8.74 6.25 14.97
N THR A 141 -9.08 7.52 14.77
CA THR A 141 -8.16 8.63 15.01
C THR A 141 -7.74 8.69 16.49
N GLY A 142 -6.46 8.94 16.76
CA GLY A 142 -5.93 9.01 18.13
C GLY A 142 -5.70 7.66 18.84
N VAL A 143 -5.98 6.52 18.18
CA VAL A 143 -5.76 5.18 18.76
C VAL A 143 -4.27 4.77 18.76
N LEU A 144 -3.55 5.16 17.70
CA LEU A 144 -2.13 4.84 17.54
C LEU A 144 -1.24 5.94 18.14
N SER A 145 -0.20 5.53 18.84
CA SER A 145 0.85 6.42 19.34
C SER A 145 1.61 7.10 18.20
N ARG A 146 2.34 8.17 18.52
CA ARG A 146 3.16 8.90 17.54
C ARG A 146 4.25 8.00 16.94
N GLU A 147 4.84 7.14 17.76
CA GLU A 147 5.92 6.22 17.43
C GLU A 147 5.43 5.15 16.46
N GLU A 148 4.29 4.52 16.75
CA GLU A 148 3.63 3.55 15.87
C GLU A 148 3.28 4.18 14.52
N ARG A 149 2.75 5.41 14.54
CA ARG A 149 2.44 6.13 13.31
C ARG A 149 3.69 6.43 12.50
N ALA A 150 4.76 6.89 13.14
CA ALA A 150 6.03 7.16 12.48
C ALA A 150 6.66 5.89 11.88
N ALA A 151 6.57 4.75 12.57
CA ALA A 151 7.06 3.47 12.07
C ALA A 151 6.35 3.06 10.77
N ILE A 152 5.01 3.13 10.73
CA ILE A 152 4.23 2.84 9.52
C ILE A 152 4.54 3.84 8.41
N MET A 153 4.60 5.15 8.71
CA MET A 153 4.93 6.17 7.72
C MET A 153 6.31 5.94 7.08
N ARG A 154 7.29 5.48 7.86
CA ARG A 154 8.65 5.15 7.38
C ARG A 154 8.69 3.91 6.50
N ALA A 155 7.91 2.88 6.85
CA ALA A 155 7.86 1.62 6.11
C ALA A 155 7.20 1.74 4.72
N TYR A 156 6.34 2.74 4.52
CA TYR A 156 5.60 2.97 3.27
C TYR A 156 5.93 4.34 2.64
N ARG A 157 7.21 4.73 2.66
CA ARG A 157 7.70 6.00 2.14
C ARG A 157 7.79 6.02 0.61
#